data_AF-A0A0F3MLU8-F1
#
_entry.id   AF-A0A0F3MLU8-F1
#
_cell.length_a   1.000
_cell.length_b   1.000
_cell.length_c   1.000
_cell.angle_alpha   90.00
_cell.angle_beta   90.00
_cell.angle_gamma   90.00
#
_symmetry.space_group_name_H-M   'P 1'
#
loop_
_entity.id
_entity.type
_entity.pdbx_description
1 polymer ?
#
loop_
_entity_poly.entity_id
_entity_poly.type
_entity_poly.pdbx_seq_one_letter_code
_entity_poly.pdbx_strand_id
1 'polypeptide(L)'
;MSIQTHLFQARRKSLNAKVMQLEKRISSLEAKVVASNKQLEYNRKLIQNAQSLIAQGFGQRTELDKLLVEEASLVGNIIITELEINSTQQDIERIKSEAMDRTLSELKEVEHGVIEAQESYNSLIDILSRTLVKSPVDGIVKVLDVNTQGGVIGSGQRIAEITPINDSLIIKAKIPQKNIDSVKVGLKAKIRFGAFKYRTTPVFTGRIVLVSPDTVQDQQSAMQFNNAMVGDTFYIAKIEIDMDEFNKVAQVQKLKLFPGMQADIQIITGTRTLLRYLLDPITDNMFRAFTEK
;
A
#
# COMPACT_ATOMS: atom_id res chain seq x y z
N MET A 1 16.59 -27.69 8.24
CA MET A 1 15.28 -28.17 8.72
C MET A 1 15.37 -29.29 9.78
N SER A 2 16.21 -30.32 9.64
CA SER A 2 16.17 -31.46 10.59
C SER A 2 16.45 -31.10 12.06
N ILE A 3 17.36 -30.16 12.35
CA ILE A 3 17.76 -29.81 13.73
C ILE A 3 16.59 -29.23 14.54
N GLN A 4 15.82 -28.29 13.99
CA GLN A 4 14.67 -27.71 14.68
C GLN A 4 13.57 -28.75 14.92
N THR A 5 13.31 -29.61 13.94
CA THR A 5 12.34 -30.71 14.08
C THR A 5 12.79 -31.71 15.15
N HIS A 6 14.07 -32.07 15.18
CA HIS A 6 14.63 -32.94 16.22
C HIS A 6 14.57 -32.30 17.61
N LEU A 7 14.87 -31.00 17.72
CA LEU A 7 14.77 -30.26 18.98
C LEU A 7 13.33 -30.21 19.49
N PHE A 8 12.37 -29.91 18.62
CA PHE A 8 10.94 -29.91 18.94
C PHE A 8 10.47 -31.29 19.42
N GLN A 9 10.83 -32.35 18.68
CA GLN A 9 10.50 -33.73 19.06
C GLN A 9 11.11 -34.12 20.42
N ALA A 10 12.37 -33.76 20.66
CA ALA A 10 13.05 -34.03 21.93
C ALA A 10 12.38 -33.30 23.10
N ARG A 11 12.03 -32.01 22.92
CA ARG A 11 11.31 -31.21 23.92
C ARG A 11 9.92 -31.77 24.22
N ARG A 12 9.15 -32.12 23.18
CA ARG A 12 7.83 -32.75 23.33
C ARG A 12 7.93 -34.07 24.07
N LYS A 13 8.90 -34.91 23.74
CA LYS A 13 9.14 -36.18 24.43
C LYS A 13 9.50 -35.96 25.91
N SER A 14 10.34 -34.97 26.19
CA SER A 14 10.72 -34.58 27.56
C SER A 14 9.52 -34.07 28.37
N LEU A 15 8.69 -33.20 27.79
CA LEU A 15 7.46 -32.71 28.42
C LEU A 15 6.49 -33.86 28.73
N ASN A 16 6.23 -34.72 27.75
CA ASN A 16 5.34 -35.88 27.94
C ASN A 16 5.87 -36.83 29.02
N ALA A 17 7.19 -37.05 29.09
CA ALA A 17 7.80 -37.87 30.13
C ALA A 17 7.60 -37.26 31.53
N LYS A 18 7.75 -35.94 31.67
CA LYS A 18 7.50 -35.23 32.94
C LYS A 18 6.04 -35.29 33.35
N VAL A 19 5.11 -35.04 32.43
CA VAL A 19 3.66 -35.14 32.68
C VAL A 19 3.31 -36.56 33.13
N MET A 20 3.79 -37.58 32.41
CA MET A 20 3.55 -38.98 32.76
C MET A 20 4.11 -39.33 34.15
N GLN A 21 5.25 -38.77 34.55
CA GLN A 21 5.81 -38.99 35.88
C GLN A 21 4.91 -38.41 36.97
N LEU A 22 4.38 -37.21 36.77
CA LEU A 22 3.45 -36.57 37.72
C LEU A 22 2.09 -37.27 37.75
N GLU A 23 1.57 -37.73 36.62
CA GLU A 23 0.36 -38.55 36.57
C GLU A 23 0.52 -39.87 37.33
N LYS A 24 1.67 -40.54 37.19
CA LYS A 24 1.99 -41.73 37.99
C LYS A 24 2.07 -41.42 39.49
N ARG A 25 2.58 -40.23 39.86
CA ARG A 25 2.59 -39.78 41.26
C ARG A 25 1.17 -39.57 41.78
N ILE A 26 0.30 -38.92 41.01
CA ILE A 26 -1.12 -38.76 41.35
C ILE A 26 -1.78 -40.13 41.56
N SER A 27 -1.62 -41.06 40.62
CA SER A 27 -2.18 -42.41 40.74
C SER A 27 -1.71 -43.14 42.00
N SER A 28 -0.43 -42.98 42.38
CA SER A 28 0.09 -43.53 43.63
C SER A 28 -0.50 -42.87 44.88
N LEU A 29 -0.76 -41.57 44.85
CA LEU A 29 -1.38 -40.83 45.96
C LEU A 29 -2.86 -41.18 46.09
N GLU A 30 -3.58 -41.32 44.97
CA GLU A 30 -4.97 -41.78 44.94
C GLU A 30 -5.10 -43.19 45.54
N ALA A 31 -4.20 -44.10 45.18
CA ALA A 31 -4.17 -45.44 45.80
C ALA A 31 -3.95 -45.37 47.32
N LYS A 32 -3.13 -44.42 47.79
CA LYS A 32 -2.91 -44.16 49.23
C LYS A 32 -4.17 -43.62 49.89
N VAL A 33 -4.88 -42.69 49.26
CA VAL A 33 -6.18 -42.17 49.76
C VAL A 33 -7.20 -43.31 49.88
N VAL A 34 -7.29 -44.18 48.88
CA VAL A 34 -8.19 -45.36 48.92
C VAL A 34 -7.83 -46.29 50.09
N ALA A 35 -6.54 -46.57 50.29
CA ALA A 35 -6.08 -47.40 51.41
C ALA A 35 -6.38 -46.76 52.77
N SER A 36 -6.12 -45.46 52.93
CA SER A 36 -6.40 -44.71 54.17
C SER A 36 -7.89 -44.62 54.46
N ASN A 37 -8.74 -44.42 53.45
CA ASN A 37 -10.20 -44.46 53.61
C ASN A 37 -10.68 -45.83 54.09
N LYS A 38 -10.09 -46.91 53.58
CA LYS A 38 -10.41 -48.27 54.03
C LYS A 38 -10.00 -48.48 55.49
N GLN A 39 -8.83 -47.99 55.90
CA GLN A 39 -8.39 -48.03 57.30
C GLN A 39 -9.32 -47.22 58.21
N LEU A 40 -9.75 -46.04 57.76
CA LEU A 40 -10.73 -45.20 58.46
C LEU A 40 -12.07 -45.93 58.65
N GLU A 41 -12.55 -46.63 57.62
CA GLU A 41 -13.78 -47.43 57.71
C GLU A 41 -13.67 -48.53 58.78
N TYR A 42 -12.55 -49.27 58.80
CA TYR A 42 -12.32 -50.29 59.83
C TYR A 42 -12.22 -49.68 61.23
N ASN A 43 -11.49 -48.57 61.38
CA ASN A 43 -11.34 -47.89 62.67
C ASN A 43 -12.70 -47.41 63.21
N ARG A 44 -13.57 -46.86 62.35
CA ARG A 44 -14.96 -46.49 62.71
C ARG A 44 -15.78 -47.67 63.22
N LYS A 45 -15.64 -48.86 62.61
CA LYS A 45 -16.29 -50.08 63.11
C LYS A 45 -15.78 -50.47 64.50
N LEU A 46 -14.47 -50.33 64.74
CA LEU A 46 -13.87 -50.57 66.06
C LEU A 46 -14.39 -49.57 67.10
N ILE A 47 -14.51 -48.29 66.75
CA ILE A 47 -15.10 -47.25 67.61
C ILE A 47 -16.53 -47.63 68.00
N GLN A 48 -17.37 -48.01 67.02
CA GLN A 48 -18.76 -48.40 67.27
C GLN A 48 -18.85 -49.62 68.20
N ASN A 49 -17.99 -50.63 67.99
CA ASN A 49 -17.93 -51.81 68.85
C ASN A 49 -17.49 -51.44 70.28
N ALA A 50 -16.45 -50.59 70.42
CA ALA A 50 -15.96 -50.13 71.71
C ALA A 50 -17.03 -49.33 72.48
N GLN A 51 -17.77 -48.46 71.79
CA GLN A 51 -18.91 -47.72 72.36
C GLN A 51 -20.00 -48.67 72.87
N SER A 52 -20.34 -49.71 72.09
CA SER A 52 -21.32 -50.72 72.51
C SER A 52 -20.87 -51.50 73.75
N LEU A 53 -19.61 -51.92 73.80
CA LEU A 53 -19.04 -52.63 74.96
C LEU A 53 -18.99 -51.76 76.21
N ILE A 54 -18.67 -50.47 76.08
CA ILE A 54 -18.71 -49.51 77.19
C ILE A 54 -20.14 -49.35 77.70
N ALA A 55 -21.13 -49.25 76.82
CA ALA A 55 -22.55 -49.13 77.20
C ALA A 55 -23.07 -50.37 77.94
N GLN A 56 -22.53 -51.56 77.64
CA GLN A 56 -22.83 -52.81 78.34
C GLN A 56 -22.03 -53.00 79.65
N GLY A 57 -21.13 -52.06 79.99
CA GLY A 57 -20.31 -52.11 81.21
C GLY A 57 -19.03 -52.95 81.11
N PHE A 58 -18.71 -53.50 79.93
CA PHE A 58 -17.54 -54.36 79.71
C PHE A 58 -16.35 -53.65 79.06
N GLY A 59 -16.50 -52.40 78.61
CA GLY A 59 -15.49 -51.65 77.86
C GLY A 59 -14.67 -50.66 78.69
N GLN A 60 -13.46 -50.33 78.19
CA GLN A 60 -12.58 -49.30 78.77
C GLN A 60 -12.63 -48.00 77.96
N ARG A 61 -12.85 -46.86 78.62
CA ARG A 61 -12.94 -45.54 77.96
C ARG A 61 -11.62 -45.09 77.33
N THR A 62 -10.49 -45.44 77.94
CA THR A 62 -9.14 -45.16 77.41
C THR A 62 -8.90 -45.78 76.03
N GLU A 63 -9.49 -46.94 75.75
CA GLU A 63 -9.34 -47.59 74.45
C GLU A 63 -10.16 -46.90 73.37
N LEU A 64 -11.37 -46.43 73.73
CA LEU A 64 -12.18 -45.60 72.84
C LEU A 64 -11.47 -44.28 72.49
N ASP A 65 -10.86 -43.63 73.48
CA ASP A 65 -10.15 -42.36 73.25
C ASP A 65 -8.95 -42.53 72.30
N LYS A 66 -8.21 -43.64 72.39
CA LYS A 66 -7.14 -43.97 71.43
C LYS A 66 -7.67 -44.13 70.01
N LEU A 67 -8.78 -44.85 69.85
CA LEU A 67 -9.39 -45.06 68.53
C LEU A 67 -9.87 -43.74 67.92
N LEU A 68 -10.45 -42.84 68.72
CA LEU A 68 -10.86 -41.50 68.27
C LEU A 68 -9.66 -40.64 67.85
N VAL A 69 -8.54 -40.71 68.57
CA VAL A 69 -7.30 -40.02 68.18
C VAL A 69 -6.74 -40.59 66.87
N GLU A 70 -6.78 -41.91 66.71
CA GLU A 70 -6.37 -42.57 65.47
C GLU A 70 -7.29 -42.16 64.29
N GLU A 71 -8.61 -42.10 64.49
CA GLU A 71 -9.56 -41.60 63.49
C GLU A 71 -9.19 -40.19 63.05
N ALA A 72 -8.97 -39.27 63.99
CA ALA A 72 -8.58 -37.89 63.69
C ALA A 72 -7.25 -37.84 62.90
N SER A 73 -6.28 -38.68 63.25
CA SER A 73 -5.01 -38.80 62.51
C SER A 73 -5.21 -39.31 61.09
N LEU A 74 -6.05 -40.33 60.90
CA LEU A 74 -6.37 -40.90 59.57
C LEU A 74 -7.06 -39.86 58.69
N VAL A 75 -8.04 -39.12 59.23
CA VAL A 75 -8.71 -38.03 58.51
C VAL A 75 -7.70 -36.95 58.11
N GLY A 76 -6.82 -36.53 59.03
CA GLY A 76 -5.77 -35.55 58.72
C GLY A 76 -4.83 -36.03 57.60
N ASN A 77 -4.42 -37.29 57.63
CA ASN A 77 -3.56 -37.89 56.61
C ASN A 77 -4.24 -37.96 55.22
N ILE A 78 -5.55 -38.24 55.18
CA ILE A 78 -6.34 -38.23 53.94
C ILE A 78 -6.34 -36.82 53.36
N ILE A 79 -6.68 -35.80 54.16
CA ILE A 79 -6.71 -34.39 53.73
C ILE A 79 -5.35 -33.95 53.19
N ILE A 80 -4.26 -34.25 53.88
CA ILE A 80 -2.90 -33.91 53.43
C ILE A 80 -2.58 -34.58 52.09
N THR A 81 -2.97 -35.84 51.92
CA THR A 81 -2.71 -36.59 50.67
C THR A 81 -3.55 -36.03 49.52
N GLU A 82 -4.80 -35.64 49.76
CA GLU A 82 -5.66 -34.98 48.76
C GLU A 82 -5.11 -33.60 48.36
N LEU A 83 -4.58 -32.82 49.31
CA LEU A 83 -3.90 -31.57 49.01
C LEU A 83 -2.64 -31.78 48.15
N GLU A 84 -1.89 -32.86 48.40
CA GLU A 84 -0.72 -33.23 47.58
C GLU A 84 -1.14 -33.61 46.15
N ILE A 85 -2.27 -34.31 45.97
CA ILE A 85 -2.85 -34.60 44.64
C ILE A 85 -3.18 -33.29 43.91
N ASN A 86 -3.92 -32.39 44.56
CA ASN A 86 -4.31 -31.11 43.97
C ASN A 86 -3.08 -30.26 43.60
N SER A 87 -2.07 -30.21 44.47
CA SER A 87 -0.80 -29.52 44.18
C SER A 87 -0.10 -30.13 42.97
N THR A 88 -0.06 -31.47 42.87
CA THR A 88 0.59 -32.16 41.75
C THR A 88 -0.16 -31.91 40.43
N GLN A 89 -1.50 -31.82 40.47
CA GLN A 89 -2.31 -31.45 39.31
C GLN A 89 -2.02 -30.02 38.86
N GLN A 90 -1.88 -29.07 39.80
CA GLN A 90 -1.49 -27.69 39.49
C GLN A 90 -0.09 -27.63 38.87
N ASP A 91 0.85 -28.46 39.34
CA ASP A 91 2.17 -28.57 38.73
C ASP A 91 2.10 -29.07 37.28
N ILE A 92 1.23 -30.03 36.97
CA ILE A 92 1.00 -30.50 35.59
C ILE A 92 0.51 -29.34 34.70
N GLU A 93 -0.48 -28.57 35.16
CA GLU A 93 -1.00 -27.45 34.37
C GLU A 93 0.03 -26.33 34.22
N ARG A 94 0.81 -26.05 35.25
CA ARG A 94 1.91 -25.09 35.20
C ARG A 94 2.96 -25.48 34.16
N ILE A 95 3.44 -26.72 34.15
CA ILE A 95 4.46 -27.14 33.17
C ILE A 95 3.93 -27.15 31.73
N LYS A 96 2.63 -27.42 31.54
CA LYS A 96 1.97 -27.33 30.22
C LYS A 96 1.89 -25.88 29.75
N SER A 97 1.48 -24.96 30.64
CA SER A 97 1.42 -23.53 30.34
C SER A 97 2.79 -22.98 30.00
N GLU A 98 3.81 -23.27 30.82
CA GLU A 98 5.19 -22.84 30.55
C GLU A 98 5.71 -23.35 29.20
N ALA A 99 5.34 -24.57 28.80
CA ALA A 99 5.71 -25.12 27.50
C ALA A 99 4.97 -24.43 26.34
N MET A 100 3.70 -24.09 26.54
CA MET A 100 2.90 -23.33 25.56
C MET A 100 3.47 -21.93 25.36
N ASP A 101 3.73 -21.20 26.45
CA ASP A 101 4.24 -19.83 26.41
C ASP A 101 5.57 -19.74 25.67
N ARG A 102 6.47 -20.70 25.91
CA ARG A 102 7.74 -20.82 25.18
C ARG A 102 7.52 -21.09 23.70
N THR A 103 6.61 -21.99 23.36
CA THR A 103 6.30 -22.32 21.96
C THR A 103 5.72 -21.11 21.22
N LEU A 104 4.84 -20.34 21.87
CA LEU A 104 4.28 -19.10 21.32
C LEU A 104 5.34 -18.02 21.13
N SER A 105 6.28 -17.91 22.07
CA SER A 105 7.39 -16.96 21.99
C SER A 105 8.31 -17.30 20.82
N GLU A 106 8.71 -18.55 20.68
CA GLU A 106 9.53 -19.02 19.55
C GLU A 106 8.80 -18.87 18.21
N LEU A 107 7.49 -19.14 18.16
CA LEU A 107 6.68 -18.93 16.96
C LEU A 107 6.70 -17.46 16.54
N LYS A 108 6.49 -16.56 17.50
CA LYS A 108 6.50 -15.11 17.24
C LYS A 108 7.85 -14.62 16.71
N GLU A 109 8.95 -15.12 17.27
CA GLU A 109 10.30 -14.79 16.78
C GLU A 109 10.51 -15.26 15.33
N VAL A 110 10.08 -16.48 15.01
CA VAL A 110 10.19 -17.02 13.65
C VAL A 110 9.30 -16.23 12.68
N GLU A 111 8.06 -15.90 13.05
CA GLU A 111 7.17 -15.09 12.23
C GLU A 111 7.76 -13.70 11.95
N HIS A 112 8.35 -13.05 12.95
CA HIS A 112 9.06 -11.79 12.76
C HIS A 112 10.24 -11.96 11.79
N GLY A 113 11.06 -13.00 11.95
CA GLY A 113 12.19 -13.26 11.04
C GLY A 113 11.74 -13.53 9.59
N VAL A 114 10.59 -14.19 9.40
CA VAL A 114 10.00 -14.40 8.07
C VAL A 114 9.57 -13.08 7.44
N ILE A 115 8.92 -12.19 8.20
CA ILE A 115 8.51 -10.87 7.72
C ILE A 115 9.74 -10.05 7.32
N GLU A 116 10.78 -10.01 8.16
CA GLU A 116 12.03 -9.28 7.86
C GLU A 116 12.74 -9.83 6.61
N ALA A 117 12.78 -11.16 6.47
CA ALA A 117 13.35 -11.80 5.28
C ALA A 117 12.55 -11.47 4.02
N GLN A 118 11.21 -11.41 4.12
CA GLN A 118 10.34 -11.07 2.99
C GLN A 118 10.51 -9.61 2.56
N GLU A 119 10.60 -8.67 3.51
CA GLU A 119 10.88 -7.26 3.22
C GLU A 119 12.25 -7.09 2.57
N SER A 120 13.26 -7.78 3.09
CA SER A 120 14.60 -7.79 2.50
C SER A 120 14.60 -8.35 1.08
N TYR A 121 13.86 -9.43 0.84
CA TYR A 121 13.70 -10.04 -0.48
C TYR A 121 13.03 -9.08 -1.47
N ASN A 122 11.95 -8.40 -1.07
CA ASN A 122 11.25 -7.43 -1.91
C ASN A 122 12.15 -6.24 -2.27
N SER A 123 12.92 -5.74 -1.29
CA SER A 123 13.91 -4.67 -1.51
C SER A 123 14.99 -5.09 -2.51
N LEU A 124 15.53 -6.31 -2.38
CA LEU A 124 16.51 -6.86 -3.32
C LEU A 124 15.93 -7.05 -4.73
N ILE A 125 14.65 -7.45 -4.85
CA ILE A 125 13.95 -7.51 -6.14
C ILE A 125 13.86 -6.12 -6.77
N ASP A 126 13.50 -5.08 -6.00
CA ASP A 126 13.43 -3.71 -6.53
C ASP A 126 14.80 -3.25 -7.05
N ILE A 127 15.87 -3.49 -6.28
CA ILE A 127 17.25 -3.18 -6.70
C ILE A 127 17.62 -3.95 -7.98
N LEU A 128 17.29 -5.24 -8.06
CA LEU A 128 17.55 -6.05 -9.24
C LEU A 128 16.78 -5.51 -10.47
N SER A 129 15.52 -5.11 -10.29
CA SER A 129 14.69 -4.56 -11.36
C SER A 129 15.27 -3.25 -11.94
N ARG A 130 15.88 -2.42 -11.09
CA ARG A 130 16.53 -1.15 -11.49
C ARG A 130 17.87 -1.34 -12.19
N THR A 131 18.43 -2.55 -12.17
CA THR A 131 19.64 -2.87 -12.93
C THR A 131 19.36 -2.89 -14.44
N LEU A 132 18.11 -3.18 -14.84
CA LEU A 132 17.69 -3.17 -16.24
C LEU A 132 16.86 -1.93 -16.52
N VAL A 133 17.49 -0.92 -17.12
CA VAL A 133 16.82 0.34 -17.50
C VAL A 133 16.00 0.12 -18.78
N LYS A 134 14.68 0.27 -18.68
CA LYS A 134 13.75 0.19 -19.82
C LYS A 134 13.22 1.57 -20.18
N SER A 135 12.87 1.76 -21.45
CA SER A 135 12.12 2.96 -21.85
C SER A 135 10.72 2.94 -21.23
N PRO A 136 10.25 4.04 -20.61
CA PRO A 136 8.89 4.14 -20.09
C PRO A 136 7.83 4.34 -21.19
N VAL A 137 8.26 4.72 -22.39
CA VAL A 137 7.38 5.08 -23.52
C VAL A 137 7.94 4.55 -24.84
N ASP A 138 7.06 4.29 -25.79
CA ASP A 138 7.46 4.03 -27.18
C ASP A 138 7.93 5.34 -27.82
N GLY A 139 9.19 5.37 -28.26
CA GLY A 139 9.82 6.61 -28.69
C GLY A 139 11.11 6.41 -29.45
N ILE A 140 11.65 7.51 -29.97
CA ILE A 140 12.95 7.56 -30.62
C ILE A 140 13.96 8.15 -29.62
N VAL A 141 15.11 7.48 -29.47
CA VAL A 141 16.22 7.98 -28.66
C VAL A 141 16.84 9.19 -29.37
N LYS A 142 16.72 10.38 -28.77
CA LYS A 142 17.26 11.63 -29.28
C LYS A 142 18.72 11.84 -28.87
N VAL A 143 19.04 11.52 -27.62
CA VAL A 143 20.39 11.60 -27.05
C VAL A 143 20.65 10.37 -26.19
N LEU A 144 21.84 9.80 -26.28
CA LEU A 144 22.32 8.72 -25.42
C LEU A 144 23.62 9.20 -24.75
N ASP A 145 23.53 9.58 -23.47
CA ASP A 145 24.64 10.18 -22.71
C ASP A 145 25.60 9.11 -22.17
N VAL A 146 25.12 7.88 -22.00
CA VAL A 146 25.93 6.74 -21.53
C VAL A 146 25.91 5.63 -22.58
N ASN A 147 27.08 5.32 -23.14
CA ASN A 147 27.26 4.31 -24.18
C ASN A 147 28.51 3.42 -23.99
N THR A 148 29.20 3.54 -22.85
CA THR A 148 30.45 2.84 -22.57
C THR A 148 30.23 1.56 -21.76
N GLN A 149 30.75 0.44 -22.27
CA GLN A 149 30.73 -0.83 -21.55
C GLN A 149 31.66 -0.77 -20.33
N GLY A 150 31.15 -1.11 -19.14
CA GLY A 150 31.90 -1.05 -17.88
C GLY A 150 31.97 0.35 -17.24
N GLY A 151 31.29 1.35 -17.82
CA GLY A 151 31.13 2.66 -17.19
C GLY A 151 30.24 2.60 -15.94
N VAL A 152 30.55 3.42 -14.94
CA VAL A 152 29.76 3.55 -13.71
C VAL A 152 28.78 4.72 -13.86
N ILE A 153 27.51 4.49 -13.52
CA ILE A 153 26.44 5.51 -13.60
C ILE A 153 26.05 5.92 -12.17
N GLY A 154 26.04 7.22 -11.90
CA GLY A 154 25.60 7.76 -10.62
C GLY A 154 24.07 7.80 -10.47
N SER A 155 23.59 7.85 -9.23
CA SER A 155 22.15 8.02 -8.96
C SER A 155 21.63 9.33 -9.56
N GLY A 156 20.52 9.26 -10.30
CA GLY A 156 19.91 10.42 -10.95
C GLY A 156 20.64 10.93 -12.20
N GLN A 157 21.73 10.28 -12.62
CA GLN A 157 22.42 10.65 -13.85
C GLN A 157 21.51 10.36 -15.07
N ARG A 158 21.48 11.30 -16.02
CA ARG A 158 20.76 11.14 -17.28
C ARG A 158 21.44 10.04 -18.12
N ILE A 159 20.66 9.08 -18.60
CA ILE A 159 21.13 7.97 -19.45
C ILE A 159 20.77 8.23 -20.92
N ALA A 160 19.50 8.50 -21.20
CA ALA A 160 19.00 8.77 -22.54
C ALA A 160 17.83 9.76 -22.52
N GLU A 161 17.67 10.52 -23.60
CA GLU A 161 16.49 11.36 -23.88
C GLU A 161 15.64 10.69 -24.96
N ILE A 162 14.39 10.40 -24.65
CA ILE A 162 13.47 9.68 -25.54
C ILE A 162 12.34 10.61 -25.94
N THR A 163 12.08 10.73 -27.24
CA THR A 163 10.95 11.48 -27.78
C THR A 163 9.80 10.50 -28.10
N PRO A 164 8.63 10.61 -27.45
CA PRO A 164 7.49 9.73 -27.72
C PRO A 164 7.01 9.82 -29.17
N ILE A 165 6.57 8.69 -29.75
CA ILE A 165 6.06 8.65 -31.13
C ILE A 165 4.55 8.96 -31.19
N ASN A 166 3.80 8.64 -30.13
CA ASN A 166 2.33 8.67 -30.12
C ASN A 166 1.75 9.91 -29.43
N ASP A 167 2.47 11.04 -29.40
CA ASP A 167 1.90 12.25 -28.81
C ASP A 167 0.89 12.90 -29.77
N SER A 168 -0.24 13.33 -29.23
CA SER A 168 -1.23 14.08 -29.99
C SER A 168 -0.58 15.36 -30.54
N LEU A 169 -0.61 15.55 -31.86
CA LEU A 169 -0.01 16.75 -32.47
C LEU A 169 -0.87 17.98 -32.14
N ILE A 170 -0.44 18.71 -31.12
CA ILE A 170 -1.06 19.96 -30.68
C ILE A 170 -0.30 21.13 -31.29
N ILE A 171 -1.03 22.03 -31.96
CA ILE A 171 -0.47 23.27 -32.49
C ILE A 171 -0.52 24.36 -31.42
N LYS A 172 0.59 25.06 -31.21
CA LYS A 172 0.66 26.25 -30.35
C LYS A 172 0.51 27.50 -31.21
N ALA A 173 -0.62 28.19 -31.09
CA ALA A 173 -0.91 29.45 -31.76
C ALA A 173 -0.56 30.64 -30.85
N LYS A 174 0.19 31.62 -31.35
CA LYS A 174 0.39 32.91 -30.68
C LYS A 174 -0.78 33.84 -31.00
N ILE A 175 -1.45 34.36 -29.97
CA ILE A 175 -2.61 35.27 -30.10
C ILE A 175 -2.21 36.66 -29.61
N PRO A 176 -2.35 37.70 -30.46
CA PRO A 176 -2.15 39.08 -30.03
C PRO A 176 -3.11 39.48 -28.90
N GLN A 177 -2.64 40.23 -27.89
CA GLN A 177 -3.47 40.67 -26.75
C GLN A 177 -4.81 41.29 -27.17
N LYS A 178 -4.80 42.14 -28.19
CA LYS A 178 -6.00 42.80 -28.74
C LYS A 178 -7.12 41.84 -29.18
N ASN A 179 -6.81 40.57 -29.43
CA ASN A 179 -7.75 39.59 -29.94
C ASN A 179 -8.20 38.56 -28.89
N ILE A 180 -7.70 38.62 -27.64
CA ILE A 180 -7.95 37.59 -26.62
C ILE A 180 -9.44 37.45 -26.27
N ASP A 181 -10.17 38.56 -26.22
CA ASP A 181 -11.59 38.59 -25.84
C ASP A 181 -12.48 37.77 -26.80
N SER A 182 -12.06 37.67 -28.07
CA SER A 182 -12.78 36.92 -29.11
C SER A 182 -12.40 35.43 -29.17
N VAL A 183 -11.33 35.00 -28.49
CA VAL A 183 -10.84 33.62 -28.58
C VAL A 183 -11.24 32.83 -27.34
N LYS A 184 -12.05 31.78 -27.55
CA LYS A 184 -12.55 30.90 -26.48
C LYS A 184 -12.24 29.44 -26.78
N VAL A 185 -12.12 28.64 -25.72
CA VAL A 185 -12.01 27.18 -25.81
C VAL A 185 -13.25 26.63 -26.53
N GLY A 186 -13.05 25.66 -27.42
CA GLY A 186 -14.11 25.03 -28.21
C GLY A 186 -14.33 25.62 -29.61
N LEU A 187 -13.78 26.79 -29.92
CA LEU A 187 -13.90 27.38 -31.25
C LEU A 187 -13.17 26.54 -32.32
N LYS A 188 -13.76 26.50 -33.52
CA LYS A 188 -13.14 25.86 -34.69
C LYS A 188 -12.04 26.76 -35.26
N ALA A 189 -10.91 26.16 -35.59
CA ALA A 189 -9.79 26.79 -36.25
C ALA A 189 -9.53 26.12 -37.61
N LYS A 190 -9.19 26.94 -38.60
CA LYS A 190 -8.70 26.50 -39.89
C LYS A 190 -7.17 26.58 -39.88
N ILE A 191 -6.52 25.49 -40.22
CA ILE A 191 -5.07 25.29 -40.08
C ILE A 191 -4.48 25.07 -41.47
N ARG A 192 -3.41 25.80 -41.76
CA ARG A 192 -2.60 25.61 -42.95
C ARG A 192 -1.14 25.46 -42.55
N PHE A 193 -0.50 24.36 -42.95
CA PHE A 193 0.92 24.16 -42.67
C PHE A 193 1.78 24.82 -43.75
N GLY A 194 2.74 25.65 -43.35
CA GLY A 194 3.59 26.39 -44.27
C GLY A 194 4.53 25.50 -45.10
N ALA A 195 4.84 24.29 -44.62
CA ALA A 195 5.71 23.36 -45.34
C ALA A 195 5.02 22.62 -46.50
N PHE A 196 3.69 22.74 -46.65
CA PHE A 196 2.94 22.07 -47.72
C PHE A 196 2.59 23.03 -48.87
N LYS A 197 2.40 22.49 -50.07
CA LYS A 197 2.13 23.30 -51.28
C LYS A 197 0.75 23.95 -51.20
N TYR A 198 0.74 25.29 -51.08
CA TYR A 198 -0.46 26.12 -50.89
C TYR A 198 -1.61 25.85 -51.89
N ARG A 199 -1.27 25.52 -53.14
CA ARG A 199 -2.28 25.30 -54.21
C ARG A 199 -2.93 23.92 -54.20
N THR A 200 -2.28 22.91 -53.62
CA THR A 200 -2.71 21.50 -53.73
C THR A 200 -3.13 20.88 -52.40
N THR A 201 -2.75 21.49 -51.28
CA THR A 201 -3.06 20.99 -49.95
C THR A 201 -4.30 21.70 -49.40
N PRO A 202 -5.35 20.95 -49.01
CA PRO A 202 -6.55 21.51 -48.42
C PRO A 202 -6.27 22.13 -47.04
N VAL A 203 -7.19 22.97 -46.57
CA VAL A 203 -7.15 23.55 -45.23
C VAL A 203 -7.69 22.54 -44.24
N PHE A 204 -6.94 22.26 -43.17
CA PHE A 204 -7.35 21.31 -42.13
C PHE A 204 -8.17 22.01 -41.06
N THR A 205 -9.07 21.29 -40.40
CA THR A 205 -9.81 21.82 -39.26
C THR A 205 -9.22 21.34 -37.93
N GLY A 206 -9.38 22.17 -36.91
CA GLY A 206 -9.00 21.85 -35.54
C GLY A 206 -9.87 22.59 -34.54
N ARG A 207 -9.68 22.30 -33.25
CA ARG A 207 -10.42 22.93 -32.17
C ARG A 207 -9.47 23.49 -31.12
N ILE A 208 -9.78 24.66 -30.60
CA ILE A 208 -9.06 25.22 -29.45
C ILE A 208 -9.40 24.39 -28.22
N VAL A 209 -8.41 23.72 -27.64
CA VAL A 209 -8.56 22.91 -26.43
C VAL A 209 -8.17 23.70 -25.18
N LEU A 210 -7.26 24.67 -25.31
CA LEU A 210 -6.80 25.47 -24.18
C LEU A 210 -6.33 26.84 -24.66
N VAL A 211 -6.63 27.87 -23.89
CA VAL A 211 -6.05 29.21 -24.02
C VAL A 211 -5.30 29.50 -22.72
N SER A 212 -4.04 29.89 -22.82
CA SER A 212 -3.22 30.25 -21.66
C SER A 212 -3.90 31.38 -20.87
N PRO A 213 -4.01 31.27 -19.54
CA PRO A 213 -4.57 32.34 -18.72
C PRO A 213 -3.64 33.56 -18.68
N ASP A 214 -2.33 33.34 -18.84
CA ASP A 214 -1.31 34.37 -18.77
C ASP A 214 -0.65 34.63 -20.11
N THR A 215 -0.13 35.85 -20.28
CA THR A 215 0.65 36.24 -21.45
C THR A 215 2.09 35.80 -21.37
N VAL A 216 2.66 35.43 -22.52
CA VAL A 216 4.06 35.07 -22.69
C VAL A 216 4.73 36.14 -23.55
N GLN A 217 5.93 36.56 -23.14
CA GLN A 217 6.75 37.51 -23.90
C GLN A 217 7.70 36.74 -24.82
N ASP A 218 7.83 37.17 -26.09
CA ASP A 218 8.84 36.58 -26.97
C ASP A 218 10.25 36.97 -26.50
N GLN A 219 11.01 36.00 -25.98
CA GLN A 219 12.41 36.22 -25.67
C GLN A 219 13.29 36.24 -26.93
N GLN A 220 12.81 35.71 -28.07
CA GLN A 220 13.59 35.68 -29.33
C GLN A 220 13.51 37.00 -30.11
N SER A 221 12.38 37.71 -30.05
CA SER A 221 12.22 39.01 -30.74
C SER A 221 12.95 40.17 -30.06
N ALA A 222 13.44 39.98 -28.83
CA ALA A 222 14.14 41.00 -28.05
C ALA A 222 15.59 41.29 -28.51
N MET A 223 16.11 40.55 -29.50
CA MET A 223 17.52 40.66 -29.93
C MET A 223 17.74 41.34 -31.29
N GLN A 224 16.72 41.98 -31.89
CA GLN A 224 16.92 42.68 -33.16
C GLN A 224 16.32 44.08 -33.16
N PHE A 225 17.22 45.04 -33.36
CA PHE A 225 17.05 46.49 -33.53
C PHE A 225 17.06 47.36 -32.25
N ASN A 226 18.23 47.97 -32.02
CA ASN A 226 18.52 49.24 -31.36
C ASN A 226 17.30 50.01 -30.81
N ASN A 227 17.26 50.20 -29.48
CA ASN A 227 16.41 51.15 -28.73
C ASN A 227 14.89 51.07 -28.94
N ALA A 228 14.26 49.97 -28.49
CA ALA A 228 13.01 49.97 -27.73
C ALA A 228 12.67 48.52 -27.30
N MET A 229 12.62 48.24 -26.00
CA MET A 229 12.14 46.97 -25.47
C MET A 229 10.61 46.91 -25.59
N VAL A 230 10.10 46.58 -26.78
CA VAL A 230 8.68 46.20 -26.96
C VAL A 230 8.66 44.81 -27.57
N GLY A 231 8.96 43.80 -26.76
CA GLY A 231 8.67 42.42 -27.14
C GLY A 231 7.15 42.25 -27.20
N ASP A 232 6.61 41.89 -28.36
CA ASP A 232 5.18 41.63 -28.52
C ASP A 232 4.74 40.60 -27.47
N THR A 233 3.80 40.99 -26.63
CA THR A 233 3.21 40.13 -25.61
C THR A 233 2.03 39.39 -26.23
N PHE A 234 1.97 38.07 -26.08
CA PHE A 234 0.94 37.23 -26.69
C PHE A 234 0.40 36.17 -25.73
N TYR A 235 -0.82 35.73 -25.98
CA TYR A 235 -1.39 34.53 -25.36
C TYR A 235 -1.05 33.30 -26.20
N ILE A 236 -0.98 32.12 -25.57
CA ILE A 236 -0.79 30.85 -26.27
C ILE A 236 -2.12 30.10 -26.28
N ALA A 237 -2.64 29.79 -27.48
CA ALA A 237 -3.72 28.81 -27.62
C ALA A 237 -3.17 27.48 -28.10
N LYS A 238 -3.62 26.40 -27.49
CA LYS A 238 -3.40 25.02 -27.93
C LYS A 238 -4.57 24.58 -28.79
N ILE A 239 -4.26 24.11 -29.99
CA ILE A 239 -5.23 23.68 -30.98
C ILE A 239 -4.96 22.22 -31.31
N GLU A 240 -5.97 21.39 -31.11
CA GLU A 240 -5.97 19.99 -31.49
C GLU A 240 -6.45 19.87 -32.93
N ILE A 241 -5.70 19.13 -33.75
CA ILE A 241 -6.02 18.89 -35.16
C ILE A 241 -7.01 17.72 -35.24
N ASP A 242 -7.99 17.81 -36.14
CA ASP A 242 -8.78 16.64 -36.51
C ASP A 242 -7.90 15.66 -37.31
N MET A 243 -7.32 14.69 -36.60
CA MET A 243 -6.39 13.72 -37.19
C MET A 243 -7.07 12.79 -38.20
N ASP A 244 -8.38 12.57 -38.11
CA ASP A 244 -9.13 11.75 -39.07
C ASP A 244 -9.26 12.46 -40.42
N GLU A 245 -9.54 13.77 -40.40
CA GLU A 245 -9.51 14.62 -41.60
C GLU A 245 -8.09 14.69 -42.19
N PHE A 246 -7.09 14.88 -41.34
CA PHE A 246 -5.69 14.95 -41.76
C PHE A 246 -5.21 13.64 -42.42
N ASN A 247 -5.46 12.49 -41.79
CA ASN A 247 -4.97 11.20 -42.25
C ASN A 247 -5.55 10.79 -43.61
N LYS A 248 -6.81 11.14 -43.91
CA LYS A 248 -7.42 10.89 -45.23
C LYS A 248 -6.66 11.57 -46.36
N VAL A 249 -6.26 12.82 -46.16
CA VAL A 249 -5.52 13.59 -47.16
C VAL A 249 -4.04 13.17 -47.18
N ALA A 250 -3.47 12.92 -46.00
CA ALA A 250 -2.08 12.52 -45.84
C ALA A 250 -1.75 11.18 -46.53
N GLN A 251 -2.68 10.23 -46.54
CA GLN A 251 -2.52 8.95 -47.25
C GLN A 251 -2.45 9.13 -48.77
N VAL A 252 -3.30 10.00 -49.34
CA VAL A 252 -3.34 10.26 -50.79
C VAL A 252 -2.14 11.08 -51.26
N GLN A 253 -1.70 12.06 -50.47
CA GLN A 253 -0.65 13.01 -50.82
C GLN A 253 0.72 12.71 -50.18
N LYS A 254 0.85 11.59 -49.44
CA LYS A 254 2.04 11.19 -48.67
C LYS A 254 2.58 12.30 -47.76
N LEU A 255 1.69 13.02 -47.07
CA LEU A 255 2.08 14.11 -46.16
C LEU A 255 2.51 13.53 -44.80
N LYS A 256 3.56 14.10 -44.22
CA LYS A 256 4.01 13.79 -42.85
C LYS A 256 4.18 15.09 -42.07
N LEU A 257 3.69 15.11 -40.84
CA LEU A 257 3.91 16.21 -39.89
C LEU A 257 5.13 15.91 -39.04
N PHE A 258 5.93 16.94 -38.77
CA PHE A 258 7.08 16.88 -37.88
C PHE A 258 6.96 17.96 -36.80
N PRO A 259 7.40 17.68 -35.56
CA PRO A 259 7.53 18.71 -34.53
C PRO A 259 8.37 19.89 -35.04
N GLY A 260 7.92 21.12 -34.78
CA GLY A 260 8.61 22.35 -35.18
C GLY A 260 8.15 22.97 -36.51
N MET A 261 7.21 22.35 -37.24
CA MET A 261 6.62 22.94 -38.45
C MET A 261 5.81 24.21 -38.15
N GLN A 262 5.97 25.24 -38.99
CA GLN A 262 5.16 26.45 -38.92
C GLN A 262 3.76 26.23 -39.50
N ALA A 263 2.74 26.79 -38.85
CA ALA A 263 1.35 26.70 -39.26
C ALA A 263 0.65 28.06 -39.13
N ASP A 264 -0.09 28.44 -40.16
CA ASP A 264 -1.00 29.57 -40.18
C ASP A 264 -2.37 29.14 -39.70
N ILE A 265 -2.93 29.89 -38.75
CA ILE A 265 -4.13 29.50 -38.02
C ILE A 265 -5.15 30.62 -38.12
N GLN A 266 -6.34 30.29 -38.61
CA GLN A 266 -7.48 31.19 -38.67
C GLN A 266 -8.56 30.69 -37.70
N ILE A 267 -8.73 31.41 -36.59
CA ILE A 267 -9.73 31.09 -35.57
C ILE A 267 -11.08 31.69 -35.97
N ILE A 268 -12.13 30.87 -35.96
CA ILE A 268 -13.49 31.31 -36.28
C ILE A 268 -14.14 31.84 -35.01
N THR A 269 -14.15 33.16 -34.81
CA THR A 269 -14.61 33.83 -33.58
C THR A 269 -16.10 34.20 -33.58
N GLY A 270 -16.86 33.81 -34.63
CA GLY A 270 -18.31 34.00 -34.75
C GLY A 270 -18.74 34.56 -36.11
N THR A 271 -20.04 34.53 -36.39
CA THR A 271 -20.64 35.14 -37.59
C THR A 271 -21.27 36.47 -37.22
N ARG A 272 -20.79 37.58 -37.81
CA ARG A 272 -21.47 38.88 -37.70
C ARG A 272 -22.58 38.96 -38.75
N THR A 273 -23.79 39.36 -38.36
CA THR A 273 -24.86 39.73 -39.29
C THR A 273 -24.64 41.17 -39.78
N LEU A 274 -24.99 41.45 -41.03
CA LEU A 274 -24.87 42.79 -41.65
C LEU A 274 -25.51 43.89 -40.79
N LEU A 275 -26.68 43.60 -40.22
CA LEU A 275 -27.40 44.51 -39.33
C LEU A 275 -26.59 44.88 -38.08
N ARG A 276 -25.85 43.92 -37.50
CA ARG A 276 -25.03 44.15 -36.31
C ARG A 276 -23.79 45.00 -36.63
N TYR A 277 -23.18 44.80 -37.80
CA TYR A 277 -22.08 45.63 -38.27
C TYR A 277 -22.45 47.12 -38.45
N LEU A 278 -23.69 47.39 -38.86
CA LEU A 278 -24.22 48.76 -39.02
C LEU A 278 -24.59 49.41 -37.67
N LEU A 279 -25.00 48.63 -36.67
CA LEU A 279 -25.48 49.14 -35.39
C LEU A 279 -24.39 49.21 -34.29
N ASP A 280 -23.37 48.34 -34.34
CA ASP A 280 -22.25 48.32 -33.38
C ASP A 280 -21.58 49.71 -33.17
N PRO A 281 -21.27 50.53 -34.21
CA PRO A 281 -20.66 51.85 -33.99
C PRO A 281 -21.61 52.88 -33.35
N ILE A 282 -22.93 52.70 -33.47
CA ILE A 282 -23.91 53.60 -32.83
C ILE A 282 -23.98 53.27 -31.33
N THR A 283 -24.01 51.99 -30.98
CA THR A 283 -24.06 51.56 -29.58
C THR A 283 -22.73 51.78 -28.85
N ASP A 284 -21.59 51.48 -29.46
CA ASP A 284 -20.28 51.63 -28.82
C ASP A 284 -19.91 53.10 -28.55
N ASN A 285 -20.39 54.03 -29.38
CA ASN A 285 -20.20 55.47 -29.17
C ASN A 285 -21.18 56.03 -28.12
N MET A 286 -22.40 55.51 -28.03
CA MET A 286 -23.34 55.91 -26.98
C MET A 286 -22.85 55.54 -25.56
N PHE A 287 -22.17 54.40 -25.40
CA PHE A 287 -21.58 54.03 -24.10
C PHE A 287 -20.31 54.82 -23.73
N ARG A 288 -19.56 55.37 -24.70
CA ARG A 288 -18.41 56.26 -24.41
C ARG A 288 -18.84 57.68 -24.02
N ALA A 289 -19.99 58.15 -24.48
CA ALA A 289 -20.50 59.49 -24.15
C ALA A 289 -21.10 59.61 -22.73
N PHE A 290 -21.40 58.48 -22.07
CA PHE A 290 -21.96 58.45 -20.70
C PHE A 290 -20.97 57.98 -19.63
N THR A 291 -19.67 57.91 -19.95
CA THR A 291 -18.61 57.68 -18.95
C THR A 291 -17.49 58.68 -19.17
N GLU A 292 -17.82 59.96 -19.00
CA GLU A 292 -16.87 60.99 -18.61
C GLU A 292 -17.26 61.49 -17.22
N LYS A 293 -16.72 60.81 -16.20
CA LYS A 293 -16.32 61.36 -14.90
C LYS A 293 -15.47 60.35 -14.14
#